data_AF-A0A8T3STE8-F1
#
_entry.id   AF-A0A8T3STE8-F1
#
_cell.length_a   1.000
_cell.length_b   1.000
_cell.length_c   1.000
_cell.angle_alpha   90.00
_cell.angle_beta   90.00
_cell.angle_gamma   90.00
#
_symmetry.space_group_name_H-M   'P 1'
#
loop_
_entity.id
_entity.type
_entity.pdbx_description
1 polymer ?
#
loop_
_entity_poly.entity_id
_entity_poly.type
_entity_poly.pdbx_seq_one_letter_code
_entity_poly.pdbx_strand_id
1 'polypeptide(L)'
;MRIGSKNRKYALDLARAFGGAIIFSFPLFMTMEMWLLGFYIDAFRLALFLLLTMPLLVGLSYYAGFENTLSWRDDGLDALSAYAVGFAASAAMLFLMSIIELDQPWREVIGKITLQAVPASIGAMLARSQLGGDSGSAEQRKDAAPYEGELFLMAAGALFLAFNVAPTEEMILIAYMMSAWQTFALAVASLLLLHTFVYTVGFGGQEEYAGGFFSVLLRFTIAGYAIALLVSLYVLWTFGRTDTVELFVIVQMTVVLGFPAALGAALARLII
;
A
#
# COMPACT_ATOMS: atom_id res chain seq x y z
N MET A 1 3.69 36.22 -18.28
CA MET A 1 2.66 35.17 -18.44
C MET A 1 3.12 33.74 -18.13
N ARG A 2 4.42 33.38 -18.19
CA ARG A 2 4.94 32.02 -17.92
C ARG A 2 4.89 31.52 -16.47
N ILE A 3 4.81 32.41 -15.48
CA ILE A 3 4.80 32.03 -14.04
C ILE A 3 3.41 31.56 -13.60
N GLY A 4 2.33 32.19 -14.11
CA GLY A 4 0.96 31.83 -13.78
C GLY A 4 0.55 30.43 -14.28
N SER A 5 1.11 29.97 -15.40
CA SER A 5 0.82 28.62 -15.92
C SER A 5 1.49 27.51 -15.10
N LYS A 6 2.71 27.76 -14.57
CA LYS A 6 3.44 26.79 -13.73
C LYS A 6 2.74 26.59 -12.37
N ASN A 7 2.36 27.68 -11.71
CA ASN A 7 1.65 27.61 -10.42
C ASN A 7 0.29 26.91 -10.56
N ARG A 8 -0.40 27.11 -11.69
CA ARG A 8 -1.67 26.43 -11.98
C ARG A 8 -1.48 24.92 -12.21
N LYS A 9 -0.44 24.49 -12.95
CA LYS A 9 -0.14 23.06 -13.12
C LYS A 9 0.15 22.42 -11.76
N TYR A 10 1.04 23.03 -10.97
CA TYR A 10 1.37 22.55 -9.64
C TYR A 10 0.16 22.44 -8.70
N ALA A 11 -0.73 23.45 -8.69
CA ALA A 11 -1.95 23.40 -7.89
C ALA A 11 -2.91 22.28 -8.32
N LEU A 12 -3.01 22.00 -9.63
CA LEU A 12 -3.82 20.90 -10.13
C LEU A 12 -3.23 19.54 -9.75
N ASP A 13 -1.91 19.39 -9.81
CA ASP A 13 -1.23 18.16 -9.41
C ASP A 13 -1.37 17.91 -7.91
N LEU A 14 -1.29 18.95 -7.09
CA LEU A 14 -1.56 18.88 -5.66
C LEU A 14 -3.01 18.48 -5.36
N ALA A 15 -3.98 19.04 -6.11
CA ALA A 15 -5.39 18.68 -5.96
C ALA A 15 -5.67 17.22 -6.35
N ARG A 16 -5.01 16.70 -7.40
CA ARG A 16 -5.09 15.29 -7.79
C ARG A 16 -4.49 14.38 -6.72
N ALA A 17 -3.32 14.75 -6.18
CA ALA A 17 -2.69 14.03 -5.08
C ALA A 17 -3.60 14.01 -3.84
N PHE A 18 -4.21 15.14 -3.47
CA PHE A 18 -5.14 15.22 -2.35
C PHE A 18 -6.40 14.36 -2.57
N GLY A 19 -6.97 14.40 -3.78
CA GLY A 19 -8.09 13.52 -4.15
C GLY A 19 -7.70 12.04 -4.08
N GLY A 20 -6.49 11.69 -4.53
CA GLY A 20 -5.91 10.36 -4.42
C GLY A 20 -5.78 9.88 -2.99
N ALA A 21 -5.21 10.72 -2.13
CA ALA A 21 -5.08 10.44 -0.70
C ALA A 21 -6.43 10.05 -0.08
N ILE A 22 -7.48 10.80 -0.41
CA ILE A 22 -8.84 10.54 0.07
C ILE A 22 -9.39 9.24 -0.50
N ILE A 23 -9.40 9.06 -1.82
CA ILE A 23 -10.01 7.89 -2.47
C ILE A 23 -9.36 6.59 -1.98
N PHE A 24 -8.04 6.54 -1.94
CA PHE A 24 -7.29 5.33 -1.61
C PHE A 24 -7.28 5.03 -0.11
N SER A 25 -7.49 6.03 0.75
CA SER A 25 -7.54 5.84 2.21
C SER A 25 -8.95 5.93 2.79
N PHE A 26 -9.97 6.09 1.93
CA PHE A 26 -11.34 6.26 2.36
C PHE A 26 -11.81 5.16 3.32
N PRO A 27 -11.58 3.86 3.06
CA PRO A 27 -12.02 2.82 3.99
C PRO A 27 -11.40 2.99 5.39
N LEU A 28 -10.14 3.43 5.46
CA LEU A 28 -9.39 3.61 6.70
C LEU A 28 -9.77 4.87 7.46
N PHE A 29 -10.19 5.90 6.75
CA PHE A 29 -10.82 7.05 7.37
C PHE A 29 -12.14 6.69 8.03
N MET A 30 -12.78 5.59 7.65
CA MET A 30 -14.12 5.21 8.10
C MET A 30 -14.14 4.12 9.18
N THR A 31 -13.00 3.56 9.58
CA THR A 31 -12.94 2.47 10.58
C THR A 31 -12.57 2.96 11.96
N MET A 32 -13.43 2.64 12.94
CA MET A 32 -13.22 2.96 14.35
C MET A 32 -11.92 2.36 14.89
N GLU A 33 -11.55 1.17 14.44
CA GLU A 33 -10.36 0.44 14.84
C GLU A 33 -9.09 1.22 14.45
N MET A 34 -9.08 1.81 13.26
CA MET A 34 -7.96 2.64 12.79
C MET A 34 -7.84 3.92 13.63
N TRP A 35 -8.96 4.53 14.03
CA TRP A 35 -8.93 5.71 14.89
C TRP A 35 -8.43 5.36 16.30
N LEU A 36 -8.86 4.23 16.85
CA LEU A 36 -8.47 3.74 18.17
C LEU A 36 -6.99 3.31 18.24
N LEU A 37 -6.46 2.74 17.15
CA LEU A 37 -5.03 2.41 17.06
C LEU A 37 -4.15 3.64 17.22
N GLY A 38 -4.62 4.83 16.80
CA GLY A 38 -3.91 6.09 17.00
C GLY A 38 -3.58 6.42 18.46
N PHE A 39 -4.25 5.78 19.44
CA PHE A 39 -4.03 6.02 20.87
C PHE A 39 -3.05 5.04 21.53
N TYR A 40 -3.17 3.75 21.16
CA TYR A 40 -2.57 2.64 21.88
C TYR A 40 -1.49 1.90 21.08
N ILE A 41 -1.26 2.27 19.81
CA ILE A 41 -0.15 1.69 19.05
C ILE A 41 1.17 1.96 19.79
N ASP A 42 1.99 0.93 19.88
CA ASP A 42 3.32 1.03 20.45
C ASP A 42 4.17 2.06 19.67
N ALA A 43 4.92 2.89 20.39
CA ALA A 43 5.67 3.99 19.80
C ALA A 43 6.77 3.50 18.85
N PHE A 44 7.39 2.34 19.14
CA PHE A 44 8.41 1.76 18.28
C PHE A 44 7.78 1.23 16.98
N ARG A 45 6.63 0.55 17.06
CA ARG A 45 5.90 0.09 15.87
C ARG A 45 5.44 1.25 14.98
N LEU A 46 4.90 2.31 15.57
CA LEU A 46 4.50 3.50 14.83
C LEU A 46 5.71 4.18 14.18
N ALA A 47 6.80 4.37 14.92
CA ALA A 47 8.03 4.97 14.37
C ALA A 47 8.60 4.16 13.22
N LEU A 48 8.65 2.83 13.36
CA LEU A 48 9.10 1.92 12.30
C LEU A 48 8.16 1.99 11.08
N PHE A 49 6.85 2.04 11.30
CA PHE A 49 5.86 2.12 10.25
C PHE A 49 6.00 3.40 9.41
N LEU A 50 6.20 4.55 10.07
CA LEU A 50 6.49 5.82 9.40
C LEU A 50 7.83 5.79 8.67
N LEU A 51 8.87 5.23 9.31
CA LEU A 51 10.20 5.13 8.72
C LEU A 51 10.21 4.26 7.47
N LEU A 52 9.46 3.16 7.46
CA LEU A 52 9.33 2.27 6.30
C LEU A 52 8.41 2.82 5.20
N THR A 53 7.56 3.80 5.51
CA THR A 53 6.74 4.47 4.50
C THR A 53 7.59 5.30 3.55
N MET A 54 8.65 5.96 4.03
CA MET A 54 9.52 6.77 3.17
C MET A 54 10.21 5.97 2.05
N PRO A 55 10.91 4.86 2.31
CA PRO A 55 11.50 4.05 1.23
C PRO A 55 10.44 3.41 0.33
N LEU A 56 9.25 3.11 0.85
CA LEU A 56 8.11 2.67 0.04
C LEU A 56 7.69 3.76 -0.96
N LEU A 57 7.52 5.00 -0.50
CA LEU A 57 7.14 6.11 -1.39
C LEU A 57 8.24 6.43 -2.40
N VAL A 58 9.50 6.45 -1.99
CA VAL A 58 10.63 6.65 -2.92
C VAL A 58 10.69 5.53 -3.96
N GLY A 59 10.53 4.27 -3.53
CA GLY A 59 10.52 3.14 -4.43
C GLY A 59 9.32 3.16 -5.38
N LEU A 60 8.14 3.59 -4.91
CA LEU A 60 6.98 3.80 -5.78
C LEU A 60 7.27 4.87 -6.84
N SER A 61 7.78 6.03 -6.43
CA SER A 61 8.23 7.10 -7.35
C SER A 61 9.17 6.56 -8.44
N TYR A 62 10.17 5.79 -8.01
CA TYR A 62 11.21 5.25 -8.88
C TYR A 62 10.70 4.15 -9.83
N TYR A 63 10.00 3.15 -9.31
CA TYR A 63 9.60 1.96 -10.08
C TYR A 63 8.31 2.12 -10.88
N ALA A 64 7.38 2.98 -10.46
CA ALA A 64 6.18 3.26 -11.26
C ALA A 64 6.34 4.47 -12.21
N GLY A 65 7.56 5.00 -12.33
CA GLY A 65 7.92 5.92 -13.42
C GLY A 65 7.21 7.28 -13.35
N PHE A 66 7.10 7.84 -12.14
CA PHE A 66 6.27 9.02 -11.90
C PHE A 66 6.81 10.32 -12.53
N GLU A 67 8.11 10.44 -12.85
CA GLU A 67 8.66 11.53 -13.67
C GLU A 67 9.89 11.12 -14.52
N ASN A 68 10.27 11.96 -15.49
CA ASN A 68 11.54 11.91 -16.24
C ASN A 68 12.73 12.33 -15.35
N THR A 69 12.76 11.89 -14.10
CA THR A 69 13.75 12.27 -13.10
C THR A 69 14.88 11.24 -13.12
N LEU A 70 16.05 11.67 -13.58
CA LEU A 70 17.27 10.86 -13.60
C LEU A 70 17.96 10.83 -12.22
N SER A 71 17.32 11.34 -11.15
CA SER A 71 17.96 11.58 -9.87
C SER A 71 17.12 11.16 -8.66
N TRP A 72 17.73 10.38 -7.77
CA TRP A 72 17.20 9.96 -6.46
C TRP A 72 16.73 11.10 -5.55
N ARG A 73 17.17 12.35 -5.84
CA ARG A 73 16.74 13.53 -5.10
C ARG A 73 15.31 13.93 -5.43
N ASP A 74 14.93 13.81 -6.70
CA ASP A 74 13.59 14.19 -7.14
C ASP A 74 12.55 13.19 -6.62
N ASP A 75 12.87 11.89 -6.63
CA ASP A 75 12.03 10.84 -6.01
C ASP A 75 11.84 11.07 -4.50
N GLY A 76 12.88 11.54 -3.81
CA GLY A 76 12.79 11.94 -2.41
C GLY A 76 11.86 13.14 -2.17
N LEU A 77 11.87 14.12 -3.08
CA LEU A 77 10.99 15.29 -3.01
C LEU A 77 9.53 14.94 -3.33
N ASP A 78 9.31 14.05 -4.28
CA ASP A 78 7.98 13.54 -4.61
C ASP A 78 7.41 12.71 -3.46
N ALA A 79 8.22 11.84 -2.84
CA ALA A 79 7.84 11.11 -1.63
C ALA A 79 7.48 12.06 -0.49
N LEU A 80 8.30 13.10 -0.23
CA LEU A 80 8.03 14.08 0.82
C LEU A 80 6.74 14.87 0.54
N SER A 81 6.49 15.22 -0.72
CA SER A 81 5.28 15.94 -1.15
C SER A 81 4.04 15.07 -0.97
N ALA A 82 4.09 13.80 -1.38
CA ALA A 82 3.02 12.83 -1.15
C ALA A 82 2.76 12.63 0.36
N TYR A 83 3.81 12.58 1.17
CA TYR A 83 3.69 12.50 2.62
C TYR A 83 2.98 13.71 3.21
N ALA A 84 3.40 14.93 2.84
CA ALA A 84 2.77 16.17 3.29
C ALA A 84 1.28 16.25 2.88
N VAL A 85 0.95 15.81 1.66
CA VAL A 85 -0.44 15.70 1.20
C VAL A 85 -1.21 14.67 2.02
N GLY A 86 -0.60 13.52 2.32
CA GLY A 86 -1.19 12.50 3.19
C GLY A 86 -1.57 13.07 4.56
N PHE A 87 -0.64 13.76 5.23
CA PHE A 87 -0.92 14.43 6.50
C PHE A 87 -2.04 15.47 6.40
N ALA A 88 -2.02 16.30 5.37
CA ALA A 88 -3.05 17.32 5.16
C ALA A 88 -4.43 16.70 4.91
N ALA A 89 -4.49 15.66 4.07
CA ALA A 89 -5.72 14.92 3.77
C ALA A 89 -6.26 14.22 5.01
N SER A 90 -5.42 13.54 5.78
CA SER A 90 -5.83 12.88 7.02
C SER A 90 -6.34 13.87 8.06
N ALA A 91 -5.62 14.97 8.29
CA ALA A 91 -6.07 16.01 9.21
C ALA A 91 -7.41 16.62 8.77
N ALA A 92 -7.56 16.95 7.49
CA ALA A 92 -8.78 17.51 6.95
C ALA A 92 -9.96 16.54 7.07
N MET A 93 -9.79 15.28 6.64
CA MET A 93 -10.85 14.28 6.67
C MET A 93 -11.29 13.96 8.11
N LEU A 94 -10.33 13.74 9.02
CA LEU A 94 -10.64 13.47 10.42
C LEU A 94 -11.37 14.64 11.08
N PHE A 95 -10.97 15.87 10.76
CA PHE A 95 -11.62 17.06 11.29
C PHE A 95 -13.04 17.22 10.73
N LEU A 96 -13.22 17.04 9.41
CA LEU A 96 -14.53 17.15 8.76
C LEU A 96 -15.54 16.12 9.28
N MET A 97 -15.06 14.93 9.66
CA MET A 97 -15.90 13.87 10.23
C MET A 97 -16.06 13.96 11.75
N SER A 98 -15.51 15.01 12.40
CA SER A 98 -15.52 15.17 13.87
C SER A 98 -14.87 14.00 14.63
N ILE A 99 -13.88 13.34 14.03
CA ILE A 99 -13.09 12.28 14.68
C ILE A 99 -11.93 12.87 15.49
N ILE A 100 -11.43 14.03 15.07
CA ILE A 100 -10.53 14.88 15.86
C ILE A 100 -11.19 16.20 16.20
N GLU A 101 -11.05 16.61 17.46
CA GLU A 101 -11.57 17.87 17.99
C GLU A 101 -10.42 18.68 18.58
N LEU A 102 -10.57 20.01 18.64
CA LEU A 102 -9.50 20.92 19.08
C LEU A 102 -9.26 20.90 20.60
N ASP A 103 -10.19 20.35 21.37
CA ASP A 103 -10.10 20.20 22.82
C ASP A 103 -9.53 18.84 23.26
N GLN A 104 -9.32 17.91 22.32
CA GLN A 104 -8.70 16.62 22.59
C GLN A 104 -7.21 16.75 22.93
N PRO A 105 -6.64 15.81 23.71
CA PRO A 105 -5.21 15.77 23.94
C PRO A 105 -4.42 15.67 22.63
N TRP A 106 -3.44 16.56 22.43
CA TRP A 106 -2.63 16.60 21.20
C TRP A 106 -2.00 15.26 20.81
N ARG A 107 -1.65 14.42 21.79
CA ARG A 107 -1.11 13.07 21.55
C ARG A 107 -2.08 12.19 20.74
N GLU A 108 -3.38 12.27 21.04
CA GLU A 108 -4.42 11.53 20.34
C GLU A 108 -4.60 12.04 18.91
N VAL A 109 -4.70 13.36 18.75
CA VAL A 109 -4.87 14.00 17.43
C VAL A 109 -3.69 13.66 16.52
N ILE A 110 -2.46 13.81 17.02
CA ILE A 110 -1.24 13.50 16.27
C ILE A 110 -1.19 12.01 15.92
N GLY A 111 -1.52 11.11 16.87
CA GLY A 111 -1.50 9.67 16.62
C GLY A 111 -2.46 9.24 15.51
N LYS A 112 -3.71 9.73 15.55
CA LYS A 112 -4.74 9.47 14.52
C LYS A 112 -4.30 9.97 13.14
N ILE A 113 -3.84 11.23 13.06
CA ILE A 113 -3.38 11.82 11.79
C ILE A 113 -2.18 11.05 11.25
N THR A 114 -1.19 10.77 12.10
CA THR A 114 0.07 10.12 11.71
C THR A 114 -0.16 8.72 11.15
N LEU A 115 -1.05 7.95 11.78
CA LEU A 115 -1.37 6.60 11.34
C LEU A 115 -2.05 6.58 9.96
N GLN A 116 -2.92 7.56 9.70
CA GLN A 116 -3.68 7.67 8.46
C GLN A 116 -2.93 8.39 7.35
N ALA A 117 -1.92 9.19 7.69
CA ALA A 117 -1.08 9.86 6.71
C ALA A 117 -0.32 8.86 5.83
N VAL A 118 -0.01 7.67 6.36
CA VAL A 118 0.69 6.62 5.61
C VAL A 118 -0.11 6.13 4.40
N PRO A 119 -1.31 5.53 4.54
CA PRO A 119 -2.10 5.12 3.38
C PRO A 119 -2.47 6.33 2.50
N ALA A 120 -2.71 7.49 3.11
CA ALA A 120 -3.06 8.71 2.39
C ALA A 120 -1.92 9.17 1.49
N SER A 121 -0.68 9.04 1.93
CA SER A 121 0.51 9.37 1.14
C SER A 121 0.73 8.39 -0.02
N ILE A 122 0.46 7.10 0.19
CA ILE A 122 0.48 6.09 -0.89
C ILE A 122 -0.56 6.48 -1.95
N GLY A 123 -1.79 6.77 -1.53
CA GLY A 123 -2.87 7.24 -2.40
C GLY A 123 -2.54 8.53 -3.16
N ALA A 124 -1.89 9.48 -2.48
CA ALA A 124 -1.46 10.74 -3.08
C ALA A 124 -0.45 10.52 -4.21
N MET A 125 0.50 9.62 -3.98
CA MET A 125 1.49 9.24 -4.97
C MET A 125 0.85 8.55 -6.17
N LEU A 126 0.05 7.50 -5.93
CA LEU A 126 -0.61 6.72 -6.99
C LEU A 126 -1.56 7.56 -7.86
N ALA A 127 -2.31 8.50 -7.29
CA ALA A 127 -3.20 9.33 -8.08
C ALA A 127 -2.48 10.32 -9.00
N ARG A 128 -1.24 10.72 -8.66
CA ARG A 128 -0.45 11.60 -9.50
C ARG A 128 -0.04 10.91 -10.81
N SER A 129 0.28 9.61 -10.82
CA SER A 129 0.51 8.88 -12.09
C SER A 129 -0.77 8.73 -12.90
N GLN A 130 -1.86 8.31 -12.26
CA GLN A 130 -3.09 7.95 -12.96
C GLN A 130 -3.87 9.16 -13.49
N LEU A 131 -3.88 10.27 -12.74
CA LEU A 131 -4.66 11.47 -13.09
C LEU A 131 -3.80 12.58 -13.73
N GLY A 132 -2.47 12.46 -13.68
CA GLY A 132 -1.49 13.48 -14.05
C GLY A 132 -1.50 13.89 -15.52
N GLY A 133 -1.91 13.00 -16.43
CA GLY A 133 -2.10 13.32 -17.84
C GLY A 133 -0.81 13.54 -18.66
N ASP A 134 0.37 13.20 -18.14
CA ASP A 134 1.58 13.02 -18.97
C ASP A 134 1.59 11.59 -19.56
N SER A 135 0.53 11.27 -20.29
CA SER A 135 0.35 10.01 -21.04
C SER A 135 1.40 9.84 -22.15
N GLY A 136 2.17 10.89 -22.46
CA GLY A 136 3.22 10.86 -23.50
C GLY A 136 4.56 10.30 -23.05
N SER A 137 4.81 10.13 -21.75
CA SER A 137 6.03 9.53 -21.19
C SER A 137 5.84 8.12 -20.64
N ALA A 138 4.59 7.73 -20.33
CA ALA A 138 4.23 6.36 -19.97
C ALA A 138 4.41 5.37 -21.14
N GLU A 139 4.42 5.86 -22.39
CA GLU A 139 4.60 5.02 -23.58
C GLU A 139 6.07 4.71 -23.91
N GLN A 140 7.04 5.44 -23.33
CA GLN A 140 8.46 5.34 -23.68
C GLN A 140 9.34 4.58 -22.69
N ARG A 141 8.80 4.12 -21.55
CA ARG A 141 9.48 3.16 -20.66
C ARG A 141 8.59 1.95 -20.41
N LYS A 142 8.16 1.32 -21.51
CA LYS A 142 7.77 -0.10 -21.54
C LYS A 142 8.97 -1.04 -21.42
N ASP A 143 10.10 -0.57 -20.89
CA ASP A 143 11.14 -1.47 -20.44
C ASP A 143 10.62 -2.12 -19.16
N ALA A 144 10.59 -3.45 -19.14
CA ALA A 144 10.23 -4.21 -17.97
C ALA A 144 10.94 -3.63 -16.73
N ALA A 145 10.20 -3.25 -15.69
CA ALA A 145 10.84 -3.04 -14.39
C ALA A 145 11.71 -4.28 -14.12
N PRO A 146 12.98 -4.11 -13.67
CA PRO A 146 13.82 -5.24 -13.34
C PRO A 146 13.10 -6.11 -12.31
N TYR A 147 13.44 -7.39 -12.23
CA TYR A 147 12.75 -8.35 -11.36
C TYR A 147 12.53 -7.85 -9.93
N GLU A 148 13.52 -7.17 -9.36
CA GLU A 148 13.45 -6.52 -8.05
C GLU A 148 12.40 -5.40 -7.96
N GLY A 149 12.23 -4.61 -9.02
CA GLY A 149 11.16 -3.65 -9.16
C GLY A 149 9.77 -4.31 -9.23
N GLU A 150 9.67 -5.46 -9.93
CA GLU A 150 8.40 -6.22 -9.95
C GLU A 150 8.02 -6.74 -8.57
N LEU A 151 8.98 -7.34 -7.84
CA LEU A 151 8.75 -7.78 -6.46
C LEU A 151 8.41 -6.62 -5.53
N PHE A 152 9.06 -5.46 -5.71
CA PHE A 152 8.77 -4.25 -4.95
C PHE A 152 7.34 -3.77 -5.18
N LEU A 153 6.91 -3.68 -6.45
CA LEU A 153 5.54 -3.28 -6.79
C LEU A 153 4.52 -4.29 -6.24
N MET A 154 4.82 -5.59 -6.29
CA MET A 154 4.00 -6.62 -5.63
C MET A 154 3.87 -6.37 -4.12
N ALA A 155 4.96 -6.01 -3.43
CA ALA A 155 4.94 -5.69 -2.01
C ALA A 155 4.09 -4.45 -1.73
N ALA A 156 4.23 -3.39 -2.54
CA ALA A 156 3.44 -2.17 -2.41
C ALA A 156 1.94 -2.42 -2.63
N GLY A 157 1.59 -3.17 -3.68
CA GLY A 157 0.22 -3.57 -3.96
C GLY A 157 -0.36 -4.45 -2.85
N ALA A 158 0.41 -5.44 -2.37
CA ALA A 158 0.01 -6.29 -1.25
C ALA A 158 -0.26 -5.47 0.02
N LEU A 159 0.64 -4.54 0.33
CA LEU A 159 0.48 -3.64 1.46
C LEU A 159 -0.77 -2.80 1.28
N PHE A 160 -0.98 -2.19 0.12
CA PHE A 160 -2.14 -1.34 -0.14
C PHE A 160 -3.47 -2.06 0.14
N LEU A 161 -3.65 -3.28 -0.36
CA LEU A 161 -4.90 -4.04 -0.13
C LEU A 161 -4.99 -4.56 1.30
N ALA A 162 -3.90 -5.12 1.85
CA ALA A 162 -3.87 -5.63 3.22
C ALA A 162 -4.21 -4.52 4.23
N PHE A 163 -3.69 -3.31 3.99
CA PHE A 163 -3.81 -2.22 4.93
C PHE A 163 -5.26 -1.80 5.17
N ASN A 164 -6.15 -1.96 4.20
CA ASN A 164 -7.57 -1.62 4.33
C ASN A 164 -8.35 -2.51 5.32
N VAL A 165 -7.82 -3.69 5.65
CA VAL A 165 -8.52 -4.70 6.45
C VAL A 165 -7.69 -5.16 7.66
N ALA A 166 -6.37 -5.08 7.60
CA ALA A 166 -5.50 -5.49 8.70
C ALA A 166 -5.75 -4.77 10.05
N PRO A 167 -6.09 -3.47 10.09
CA PRO A 167 -6.39 -2.78 11.34
C PRO A 167 -7.66 -3.29 12.02
N THR A 168 -8.52 -4.06 11.35
CA THR A 168 -9.86 -4.39 11.84
C THR A 168 -9.88 -5.71 12.64
N GLU A 169 -10.97 -5.97 13.38
CA GLU A 169 -11.09 -7.18 14.21
C GLU A 169 -11.46 -8.42 13.39
N GLU A 170 -12.01 -8.25 12.19
CA GLU A 170 -12.48 -9.34 11.33
C GLU A 170 -11.37 -10.33 11.00
N MET A 171 -10.11 -9.89 10.91
CA MET A 171 -8.98 -10.81 10.66
C MET A 171 -8.82 -11.84 11.78
N ILE A 172 -9.04 -11.42 13.03
CA ILE A 172 -8.99 -12.30 14.20
C ILE A 172 -10.23 -13.21 14.22
N LEU A 173 -11.41 -12.63 14.01
CA LEU A 173 -12.68 -13.38 14.05
C LEU A 173 -12.73 -14.47 12.97
N ILE A 174 -12.35 -14.12 11.74
CA ILE A 174 -12.30 -15.08 10.62
C ILE A 174 -11.29 -16.19 10.93
N ALA A 175 -10.11 -15.87 11.47
CA ALA A 175 -9.13 -16.88 11.85
C ALA A 175 -9.68 -17.89 12.87
N TYR A 176 -10.42 -17.42 13.89
CA TYR A 176 -11.07 -18.31 14.86
C TYR A 176 -12.22 -19.13 14.28
N MET A 177 -12.95 -18.59 13.30
CA MET A 177 -14.04 -19.30 12.62
C MET A 177 -13.55 -20.37 11.64
N MET A 178 -12.32 -20.23 11.14
CA MET A 178 -11.76 -21.11 10.12
C MET A 178 -11.15 -22.38 10.72
N SER A 179 -11.53 -23.51 10.13
CA SER A 179 -10.81 -24.77 10.30
C SER A 179 -9.46 -24.75 9.57
N ALA A 180 -8.53 -25.62 9.98
CA ALA A 180 -7.24 -25.79 9.31
C ALA A 180 -7.38 -26.09 7.80
N TRP A 181 -8.41 -26.84 7.41
CA TRP A 181 -8.70 -27.11 6.00
C TRP A 181 -9.11 -25.87 5.22
N GLN A 182 -9.97 -25.02 5.80
CA GLN A 182 -10.36 -23.75 5.17
C GLN A 182 -9.17 -22.79 5.07
N THR A 183 -8.29 -22.75 6.08
CA THR A 183 -7.05 -21.96 6.02
C THR A 183 -6.16 -22.43 4.88
N PHE A 184 -5.93 -23.75 4.76
CA PHE A 184 -5.16 -24.31 3.66
C PHE A 184 -5.81 -24.01 2.29
N ALA A 185 -7.12 -24.21 2.17
CA ALA A 185 -7.86 -23.94 0.94
C ALA A 185 -7.78 -22.46 0.53
N LEU A 186 -7.87 -21.52 1.49
CA LEU A 186 -7.72 -20.09 1.23
C LEU A 186 -6.29 -19.76 0.76
N ALA A 187 -5.26 -20.38 1.34
CA ALA A 187 -3.89 -20.19 0.90
C ALA A 187 -3.68 -20.66 -0.54
N VAL A 188 -4.19 -21.85 -0.88
CA VAL A 188 -4.14 -22.39 -2.26
C VAL A 188 -4.91 -21.49 -3.22
N ALA A 189 -6.12 -21.04 -2.84
CA ALA A 189 -6.92 -20.15 -3.67
C ALA A 189 -6.21 -18.81 -3.92
N SER A 190 -5.57 -18.23 -2.90
CA SER A 190 -4.78 -17.00 -3.01
C SER A 190 -3.61 -17.16 -3.99
N LEU A 191 -2.90 -18.29 -3.91
CA LEU A 191 -1.77 -18.60 -4.78
C LEU A 191 -2.23 -18.81 -6.24
N LEU A 192 -3.30 -19.56 -6.46
CA LEU A 192 -3.88 -19.79 -7.79
C LEU A 192 -4.38 -18.49 -8.42
N LEU A 193 -5.01 -17.63 -7.62
CA LEU A 193 -5.47 -16.33 -8.07
C LEU A 193 -4.28 -15.48 -8.50
N LEU A 194 -3.27 -15.33 -7.64
CA LEU A 194 -2.05 -14.59 -7.97
C LEU A 194 -1.39 -15.16 -9.24
N HIS A 195 -1.28 -16.48 -9.35
CA HIS A 195 -0.72 -17.13 -10.54
C HIS A 195 -1.51 -16.80 -11.79
N THR A 196 -2.84 -16.87 -11.71
CA THR A 196 -3.72 -16.59 -12.84
C THR A 196 -3.52 -15.17 -13.33
N PHE A 197 -3.55 -14.18 -12.44
CA PHE A 197 -3.32 -12.78 -12.82
C PHE A 197 -1.92 -12.57 -13.39
N VAL A 198 -0.89 -13.16 -12.77
CA VAL A 198 0.48 -13.08 -13.26
C VAL A 198 0.58 -13.64 -14.68
N TYR A 199 -0.04 -14.78 -14.93
CA TYR A 199 0.03 -15.47 -16.21
C TYR A 199 -0.85 -14.83 -17.30
N THR A 200 -2.04 -14.31 -16.96
CA THR A 200 -2.99 -13.79 -17.95
C THR A 200 -2.80 -12.32 -18.27
N VAL A 201 -2.46 -11.49 -17.28
CA VAL A 201 -2.28 -10.04 -17.48
C VAL A 201 -0.90 -9.73 -18.06
N GLY A 202 0.05 -10.65 -17.92
CA GLY A 202 1.41 -10.50 -18.46
C GLY A 202 2.17 -9.41 -17.72
N PHE A 203 2.93 -9.79 -16.69
CA PHE A 203 3.90 -8.85 -16.09
C PHE A 203 4.98 -8.56 -17.13
N GLY A 204 5.26 -7.28 -17.39
CA GLY A 204 6.12 -6.83 -18.49
C GLY A 204 7.57 -7.34 -18.47
N GLY A 205 8.04 -8.06 -17.46
CA GLY A 205 9.33 -8.78 -17.46
C GLY A 205 9.27 -10.24 -17.92
N GLN A 206 8.08 -10.80 -18.19
CA GLN A 206 7.94 -12.19 -18.64
C GLN A 206 8.61 -12.45 -20.00
N GLU A 207 8.76 -11.42 -20.85
CA GLU A 207 9.40 -11.57 -22.16
C GLU A 207 10.92 -11.77 -22.07
N GLU A 208 11.59 -11.20 -21.06
CA GLU A 208 13.01 -11.46 -20.80
C GLU A 208 13.23 -12.82 -20.12
N TYR A 209 12.27 -13.26 -19.32
CA TYR A 209 12.29 -14.58 -18.70
C TYR A 209 11.62 -15.61 -19.62
N ALA A 210 12.37 -16.09 -20.62
CA ALA A 210 12.05 -17.25 -21.48
C ALA A 210 11.92 -18.59 -20.72
N GLY A 211 11.61 -18.56 -19.42
CA GLY A 211 11.31 -19.74 -18.63
C GLY A 211 9.82 -20.03 -18.69
N GLY A 212 9.46 -21.22 -19.17
CA GLY A 212 8.08 -21.68 -19.23
C GLY A 212 7.37 -21.69 -17.86
N PHE A 213 6.14 -22.21 -17.82
CA PHE A 213 5.22 -22.22 -16.67
C PHE A 213 5.88 -22.29 -15.27
N PHE A 214 6.83 -23.21 -15.05
CA PHE A 214 7.51 -23.39 -13.76
C PHE A 214 8.39 -22.20 -13.33
N SER A 215 9.03 -21.49 -14.26
CA SER A 215 9.83 -20.31 -13.95
C SER A 215 8.94 -19.17 -13.45
N VAL A 216 7.82 -18.93 -14.15
CA VAL A 216 6.83 -17.92 -13.75
C VAL A 216 6.21 -18.27 -12.40
N LEU A 217 5.84 -19.53 -12.19
CA LEU A 217 5.31 -20.02 -10.93
C LEU A 217 6.29 -19.77 -9.77
N LEU A 218 7.56 -20.17 -9.90
CA LEU A 218 8.54 -20.01 -8.82
C LEU A 218 8.90 -18.53 -8.58
N ARG A 219 9.25 -17.79 -9.63
CA ARG A 219 9.84 -16.45 -9.50
C ARG A 219 8.83 -15.36 -9.19
N PHE A 220 7.59 -15.50 -9.67
CA PHE A 220 6.57 -14.45 -9.52
C PHE A 220 5.44 -14.88 -8.60
N THR A 221 4.90 -16.08 -8.79
CA THR A 221 3.76 -16.50 -7.97
C THR A 221 4.17 -16.88 -6.55
N ILE A 222 5.14 -17.78 -6.39
CA ILE A 222 5.57 -18.19 -5.04
C ILE A 222 6.26 -17.03 -4.33
N ALA A 223 7.16 -16.31 -5.01
CA ALA A 223 7.80 -15.14 -4.43
C ALA A 223 6.78 -14.04 -4.07
N GLY A 224 5.84 -13.72 -4.98
CA GLY A 224 4.79 -12.74 -4.73
C GLY A 224 3.85 -13.14 -3.60
N TYR A 225 3.50 -14.42 -3.47
CA TYR A 225 2.68 -14.91 -2.36
C TYR A 225 3.47 -14.89 -1.03
N ALA A 226 4.75 -15.24 -1.06
CA ALA A 226 5.62 -15.11 0.12
C ALA A 226 5.72 -13.65 0.58
N ILE A 227 5.88 -12.71 -0.36
CA ILE A 227 5.84 -11.27 -0.09
C ILE A 227 4.49 -10.88 0.52
N ALA A 228 3.38 -11.32 -0.07
CA ALA A 228 2.04 -11.05 0.47
C ALA A 228 1.90 -11.53 1.91
N LEU A 229 2.34 -12.75 2.24
CA LEU A 229 2.32 -13.27 3.61
C LEU A 229 3.24 -12.49 4.56
N LEU A 230 4.44 -12.12 4.12
CA LEU A 230 5.38 -11.32 4.92
C LEU A 230 4.81 -9.93 5.22
N VAL A 231 4.21 -9.28 4.21
CA VAL A 231 3.53 -8.00 4.37
C VAL A 231 2.34 -8.16 5.31
N SER A 232 1.50 -9.18 5.14
CA SER A 232 0.38 -9.46 6.04
C SER A 232 0.84 -9.63 7.48
N LEU A 233 1.86 -10.45 7.72
CA LEU A 233 2.41 -10.67 9.06
C LEU A 233 2.97 -9.37 9.66
N TYR A 234 3.74 -8.61 8.87
CA TYR A 234 4.30 -7.32 9.30
C TYR A 234 3.21 -6.32 9.69
N VAL A 235 2.15 -6.20 8.90
CA VAL A 235 1.06 -5.25 9.17
C VAL A 235 0.25 -5.69 10.39
N LEU A 236 -0.06 -7.00 10.52
CA LEU A 236 -0.72 -7.54 11.72
C LEU A 236 0.11 -7.26 12.98
N TRP A 237 1.43 -7.47 12.91
CA TRP A 237 2.34 -7.16 14.01
C TRP A 237 2.39 -5.66 14.32
N THR A 238 2.45 -4.82 13.29
CA THR A 238 2.47 -3.35 13.43
C THR A 238 1.26 -2.84 14.22
N PHE A 239 0.09 -3.42 13.94
CA PHE A 239 -1.17 -3.07 14.62
C PHE A 239 -1.44 -3.86 15.90
N GLY A 240 -0.48 -4.66 16.38
CA GLY A 240 -0.63 -5.44 17.62
C GLY A 240 -1.65 -6.57 17.55
N ARG A 241 -2.08 -6.96 16.34
CA ARG A 241 -3.00 -8.07 16.12
C ARG A 241 -2.38 -9.43 16.44
N THR A 242 -1.06 -9.49 16.58
CA THR A 242 -0.31 -10.69 17.00
C THR A 242 -0.02 -10.74 18.50
N ASP A 243 -0.37 -9.70 19.26
CA ASP A 243 0.00 -9.61 20.68
C ASP A 243 -0.83 -10.58 21.52
N THR A 244 -0.15 -11.39 22.33
CA THR A 244 -0.80 -12.40 23.21
C THR A 244 -1.63 -13.46 22.48
N VAL A 245 -1.39 -13.64 21.17
CA VAL A 245 -2.06 -14.63 20.32
C VAL A 245 -1.16 -15.86 20.12
N GLU A 246 -1.76 -17.05 20.14
CA GLU A 246 -1.06 -18.31 19.85
C GLU A 246 -0.52 -18.36 18.41
N LEU A 247 0.66 -18.96 18.22
CA LEU A 247 1.34 -19.00 16.91
C LEU A 247 0.45 -19.60 15.80
N PHE A 248 -0.35 -20.61 16.13
CA PHE A 248 -1.27 -21.23 15.17
C PHE A 248 -2.31 -20.22 14.65
N VAL A 249 -2.88 -19.40 15.53
CA VAL A 249 -3.87 -18.38 15.16
C VAL A 249 -3.20 -17.24 14.38
N ILE A 250 -1.96 -16.87 14.72
CA ILE A 250 -1.17 -15.90 13.94
C ILE A 250 -0.99 -16.37 12.49
N VAL A 251 -0.68 -17.66 12.29
CA VAL A 251 -0.57 -18.24 10.94
C VAL A 251 -1.91 -18.17 10.21
N GLN A 252 -3.02 -18.50 10.87
CA GLN A 252 -4.35 -18.39 10.27
C GLN A 252 -4.69 -16.95 9.87
N MET A 253 -4.48 -15.99 10.76
CA MET A 253 -4.69 -14.56 10.47
C MET A 253 -3.83 -14.07 9.31
N THR A 254 -2.56 -14.51 9.27
CA THR A 254 -1.64 -14.17 8.17
C THR A 254 -2.14 -14.71 6.84
N VAL A 255 -2.72 -15.92 6.81
CA VAL A 255 -3.33 -16.48 5.59
C VAL A 255 -4.61 -15.76 5.20
N VAL A 256 -5.46 -15.40 6.17
CA VAL A 256 -6.69 -14.62 5.92
C VAL A 256 -6.35 -13.29 5.27
N LEU A 257 -5.42 -12.54 5.87
CA LEU A 257 -4.96 -11.26 5.32
C LEU A 257 -4.10 -11.44 4.06
N GLY A 258 -3.46 -12.61 3.91
CA GLY A 258 -2.69 -13.01 2.75
C GLY A 258 -3.54 -13.08 1.47
N PHE A 259 -4.84 -13.32 1.58
CA PHE A 259 -5.76 -13.33 0.43
C PHE A 259 -5.90 -11.94 -0.24
N PRO A 260 -6.36 -10.87 0.46
CA PRO A 260 -6.39 -9.53 -0.13
C PRO A 260 -4.99 -9.02 -0.45
N ALA A 261 -3.95 -9.39 0.31
CA ALA A 261 -2.57 -9.05 0.00
C ALA A 261 -2.09 -9.67 -1.32
N ALA A 262 -2.41 -10.94 -1.58
CA ALA A 262 -2.07 -11.61 -2.84
C ALA A 262 -2.81 -10.97 -4.04
N LEU A 263 -4.07 -10.57 -3.85
CA LEU A 263 -4.81 -9.77 -4.83
C LEU A 263 -4.11 -8.44 -5.11
N GLY A 264 -3.66 -7.73 -4.07
CA GLY A 264 -2.91 -6.50 -4.21
C GLY A 264 -1.59 -6.69 -4.97
N ALA A 265 -0.83 -7.73 -4.64
CA ALA A 265 0.40 -8.08 -5.36
C ALA A 265 0.13 -8.37 -6.84
N ALA A 266 -0.95 -9.10 -7.14
CA ALA A 266 -1.36 -9.44 -8.50
C ALA A 266 -1.76 -8.20 -9.31
N LEU A 267 -2.43 -7.25 -8.69
CA LEU A 267 -2.96 -6.04 -9.33
C LEU A 267 -1.97 -4.88 -9.34
N ALA A 268 -0.78 -5.04 -8.74
CA ALA A 268 0.19 -3.97 -8.57
C ALA A 268 0.42 -3.18 -9.88
N ARG A 269 0.65 -3.84 -11.02
CA ARG A 269 0.83 -3.15 -12.31
C ARG A 269 -0.44 -2.59 -12.97
N LEU A 270 -1.63 -3.05 -12.55
CA LEU A 270 -2.89 -2.48 -13.05
C LEU A 270 -3.24 -1.18 -12.29
N ILE A 271 -2.74 -1.04 -11.07
CA ILE A 271 -3.05 0.06 -10.16
C ILE A 271 -1.90 1.08 -10.11
N ILE A 272 -0.65 0.61 -10.18
CA ILE A 272 0.61 1.33 -9.96
C ILE A 272 1.36 1.43 -11.29
#